data_AF-A0A662WQU3-F1
#
_entry.id   AF-A0A662WQU3-F1
#
_cell.length_a   1.000
_cell.length_b   1.000
_cell.length_c   1.000
_cell.angle_alpha   90.00
_cell.angle_beta   90.00
_cell.angle_gamma   90.00
#
_symmetry.space_group_name_H-M   'P 1'
#
loop_
_entity.id
_entity.type
_entity.pdbx_description
1 polymer ?
#
loop_
_entity_poly.entity_id
_entity_poly.type
_entity_poly.pdbx_seq_one_letter_code
_entity_poly.pdbx_strand_id
1 'polypeptide(L)'
;MGVWTTKIRFWLTNLRENEKLAFPLVLIEGTVENVRPANLSDLDMYVQAVAHEVNQGETQSNSWVGSVCWPVVRDSGHFKAYVHLPRTGTFRIRLRIATTTSTLTLRFVPRRTKWILRFHYQKPRESHHDFDVTSGVGNADSDACERLKFNALLLQTAVAELFHRAGLSRKTFALELDGDGFPIVSLLRSKYSSTYARRMSDPQLLSLLHRDVKGDEQQDKHDSEPTRHHRIKHVVIMDDSHLDPRTGKAARFKALLGGDVVASSACNMHTWPRGLEEFTACCINSELVAPGLSVPHCAVRRSFWANYSGGLSVLLQLLGLSFGLRYRTSGVMHKSFREFTRLFTVFEPRSGMQQSATASRPIGDGRFARLQLRTLKPVGLAPEGAHLDDLSIGELALQCRWINPNTTKRMHAAMATAAVAA
;
A
#
# COMPACT_ATOMS: atom_id res chain seq x y z
N MET A 1 -36.90 -36.02 6.16
CA MET A 1 -35.53 -35.93 5.62
C MET A 1 -34.92 -34.65 6.15
N GLY A 2 -33.93 -34.73 7.05
CA GLY A 2 -33.30 -33.53 7.61
C GLY A 2 -32.51 -32.81 6.53
N VAL A 3 -32.90 -31.57 6.23
CA VAL A 3 -32.10 -30.67 5.40
C VAL A 3 -30.85 -30.34 6.21
N TRP A 4 -29.73 -30.99 5.91
CA TRP A 4 -28.43 -30.63 6.46
C TRP A 4 -28.08 -29.23 5.94
N THR A 5 -28.41 -28.20 6.70
CA THR A 5 -27.99 -26.83 6.41
C THR A 5 -26.47 -26.77 6.47
N THR A 6 -25.83 -26.66 5.30
CA THR A 6 -24.39 -26.61 5.20
C THR A 6 -23.90 -25.31 5.83
N LYS A 7 -23.31 -25.40 7.03
CA LYS A 7 -22.88 -24.23 7.79
C LYS A 7 -21.65 -23.60 7.14
N ILE A 8 -21.74 -22.31 6.85
CA ILE A 8 -20.61 -21.49 6.38
C ILE A 8 -19.53 -21.46 7.48
N ARG A 9 -18.25 -21.58 7.11
CA ARG A 9 -17.10 -21.54 8.04
C ARG A 9 -15.98 -20.68 7.49
N PHE A 10 -15.32 -19.93 8.36
CA PHE A 10 -14.12 -19.15 8.04
C PHE A 10 -12.86 -19.96 8.33
N TRP A 11 -11.90 -19.88 7.42
CA TRP A 11 -10.52 -20.36 7.61
C TRP A 11 -9.54 -19.24 7.27
N LEU A 12 -8.83 -18.74 8.28
CA LEU A 12 -7.80 -17.71 8.10
C LEU A 12 -6.46 -18.38 7.79
N THR A 13 -5.75 -17.86 6.81
CA THR A 13 -4.50 -18.48 6.32
C THR A 13 -3.25 -17.69 6.68
N ASN A 14 -3.35 -16.38 6.89
CA ASN A 14 -2.18 -15.53 7.06
C ASN A 14 -1.98 -15.03 8.50
N LEU A 15 -3.00 -15.06 9.37
CA LEU A 15 -2.93 -14.50 10.72
C LEU A 15 -3.27 -15.51 11.80
N ARG A 16 -2.71 -15.31 13.00
CA ARG A 16 -2.96 -16.14 14.19
C ARG A 16 -3.56 -15.33 15.34
N GLU A 17 -4.27 -16.02 16.23
CA GLU A 17 -4.83 -15.41 17.44
C GLU A 17 -3.73 -14.76 18.29
N ASN A 18 -3.99 -13.54 18.75
CA ASN A 18 -3.07 -12.68 19.52
C ASN A 18 -1.76 -12.32 18.79
N GLU A 19 -1.70 -12.46 17.46
CA GLU A 19 -0.50 -12.11 16.71
C GLU A 19 -0.14 -10.62 16.88
N LYS A 20 1.16 -10.36 17.05
CA LYS A 20 1.72 -9.02 17.21
C LYS A 20 2.17 -8.45 15.87
N LEU A 21 1.58 -7.34 15.46
CA LEU A 21 1.90 -6.62 14.23
C LEU A 21 2.59 -5.29 14.53
N ALA A 22 3.52 -4.89 13.66
CA ALA A 22 4.30 -3.66 13.80
C ALA A 22 3.84 -2.54 12.87
N PHE A 23 2.74 -2.74 12.15
CA PHE A 23 2.16 -1.84 11.16
C PHE A 23 0.62 -1.81 11.31
N PRO A 24 -0.04 -0.68 11.01
CA PRO A 24 -1.44 -0.46 11.36
C PRO A 24 -2.44 -0.99 10.33
N LEU A 25 -2.07 -1.11 9.05
CA LEU A 25 -2.95 -1.63 8.00
C LEU A 25 -2.79 -3.15 7.85
N VAL A 26 -3.79 -3.90 8.29
CA VAL A 26 -3.71 -5.37 8.37
C VAL A 26 -4.43 -6.00 7.19
N LEU A 27 -3.74 -6.89 6.47
CA LEU A 27 -4.35 -7.82 5.53
C LEU A 27 -4.81 -9.08 6.28
N ILE A 28 -6.05 -9.47 6.07
CA ILE A 28 -6.65 -10.70 6.57
C ILE A 28 -7.02 -11.53 5.35
N GLU A 29 -6.31 -12.64 5.15
CA GLU A 29 -6.49 -13.53 4.01
C GLU A 29 -7.02 -14.89 4.50
N GLY A 30 -7.94 -15.47 3.74
CA GLY A 30 -8.57 -16.72 4.12
C GLY A 30 -9.54 -17.25 3.08
N THR A 31 -10.21 -18.34 3.45
CA THR A 31 -11.29 -18.95 2.67
C THR A 31 -12.57 -19.03 3.51
N VAL A 32 -13.70 -18.89 2.84
CA VAL A 32 -15.02 -19.18 3.40
C VAL A 32 -15.50 -20.49 2.77
N GLU A 33 -15.63 -21.54 3.59
CA GLU A 33 -16.15 -22.83 3.16
C GLU A 33 -17.67 -22.79 3.00
N ASN A 34 -18.19 -23.71 2.17
CA ASN A 34 -19.62 -23.93 1.97
C ASN A 34 -20.40 -22.73 1.40
N VAL A 35 -19.71 -21.82 0.71
CA VAL A 35 -20.33 -20.67 0.04
C VAL A 35 -21.17 -21.09 -1.17
N ARG A 36 -20.69 -22.04 -1.98
CA ARG A 36 -21.44 -22.56 -3.14
C ARG A 36 -22.74 -23.26 -2.73
N PRO A 37 -22.75 -24.22 -1.78
CA PRO A 37 -23.99 -24.86 -1.32
C PRO A 37 -24.97 -23.88 -0.66
N ALA A 38 -24.49 -22.80 -0.05
CA ALA A 38 -25.33 -21.80 0.61
C ALA A 38 -26.11 -20.89 -0.36
N ASN A 39 -25.85 -20.96 -1.67
CA ASN A 39 -26.52 -20.20 -2.73
C ASN A 39 -26.67 -18.69 -2.41
N LEU A 40 -25.60 -18.09 -1.87
CA LEU A 40 -25.59 -16.66 -1.52
C LEU A 40 -25.77 -15.77 -2.75
N SER A 41 -26.56 -14.70 -2.59
CA SER A 41 -26.72 -13.66 -3.60
C SER A 41 -25.39 -12.94 -3.85
N ASP A 42 -25.23 -12.28 -4.99
CA ASP A 42 -24.01 -11.52 -5.28
C ASP A 42 -23.73 -10.41 -4.25
N LEU A 43 -24.77 -9.85 -3.62
CA LEU A 43 -24.62 -8.84 -2.56
C LEU A 43 -24.15 -9.42 -1.22
N ASP A 44 -24.36 -10.72 -1.01
CA ASP A 44 -23.93 -11.46 0.19
C ASP A 44 -22.55 -12.10 0.01
N MET A 45 -21.98 -12.04 -1.20
CA MET A 45 -20.64 -12.55 -1.55
C MET A 45 -19.51 -11.60 -1.11
N TYR A 46 -19.66 -11.03 0.08
CA TYR A 46 -18.70 -10.11 0.69
C TYR A 46 -18.45 -10.45 2.15
N VAL A 47 -17.19 -10.36 2.56
CA VAL A 47 -16.79 -10.41 3.96
C VAL A 47 -16.71 -8.98 4.48
N GLN A 48 -17.56 -8.65 5.43
CA GLN A 48 -17.44 -7.41 6.20
C GLN A 48 -16.37 -7.59 7.28
N ALA A 49 -15.40 -6.69 7.32
CA ALA A 49 -14.38 -6.66 8.35
C ALA A 49 -14.52 -5.40 9.22
N VAL A 50 -14.37 -5.58 10.54
CA VAL A 50 -14.44 -4.50 11.53
C VAL A 50 -13.40 -4.75 12.61
N ALA A 51 -12.64 -3.72 12.99
CA ALA A 51 -11.76 -3.75 14.16
C ALA A 51 -12.42 -3.05 15.34
N HIS A 52 -12.33 -3.66 16.52
CA HIS A 52 -12.74 -3.04 17.78
C HIS A 52 -11.54 -3.00 18.74
N GLU A 53 -11.21 -1.84 19.27
CA GLU A 53 -10.24 -1.75 20.35
C GLU A 53 -10.80 -2.43 21.61
N VAL A 54 -9.99 -3.28 22.22
CA VAL A 54 -10.34 -3.97 23.47
C VAL A 54 -9.92 -3.05 24.61
N ASN A 55 -10.81 -2.12 24.99
CA ASN A 55 -10.57 -1.22 26.12
C ASN A 55 -10.30 -2.02 27.41
N GLN A 56 -9.33 -1.56 28.23
CA GLN A 56 -9.19 -1.95 29.63
C GLN A 56 -10.27 -1.25 30.46
N GLY A 57 -11.52 -1.71 30.36
CA GLY A 57 -12.67 -1.12 31.05
C GLY A 57 -13.84 -0.92 30.09
N GLU A 58 -14.92 -1.64 30.35
CA GLU A 58 -16.18 -1.56 29.61
C GLU A 58 -16.89 -0.22 29.91
N THR A 59 -16.48 0.86 29.25
CA THR A 59 -17.30 2.07 29.15
C THR A 59 -17.12 2.73 27.80
N GLN A 60 -18.08 2.42 26.92
CA GLN A 60 -18.58 3.24 25.81
C GLN A 60 -17.57 3.99 24.93
N SER A 61 -17.24 3.35 23.80
CA SER A 61 -17.34 4.04 22.51
C SER A 61 -17.66 2.99 21.43
N ASN A 62 -18.94 2.91 21.04
CA ASN A 62 -19.39 2.20 19.83
C ASN A 62 -18.99 3.00 18.57
N SER A 63 -17.76 3.50 18.52
CA SER A 63 -17.21 4.11 17.32
C SER A 63 -16.83 2.99 16.36
N TRP A 64 -17.75 2.67 15.44
CA TRP A 64 -17.47 1.82 14.29
C TRP A 64 -16.50 2.57 13.37
N VAL A 65 -15.21 2.36 13.54
CA VAL A 65 -14.25 2.87 12.54
C VAL A 65 -14.28 1.94 11.33
N GLY A 66 -14.80 2.44 10.20
CA GLY A 66 -14.52 1.91 8.87
C GLY A 66 -14.95 0.47 8.61
N SER A 67 -16.24 0.14 8.77
CA SER A 67 -16.73 -1.15 8.32
C SER A 67 -16.72 -1.21 6.78
N VAL A 68 -15.85 -2.06 6.23
CA VAL A 68 -15.70 -2.25 4.77
C VAL A 68 -15.94 -3.71 4.41
N CYS A 69 -16.57 -3.91 3.27
CA CYS A 69 -16.92 -5.19 2.69
C CYS A 69 -15.95 -5.57 1.57
N TRP A 70 -15.50 -6.81 1.61
CA TRP A 70 -14.45 -7.33 0.75
C TRP A 70 -14.96 -8.49 -0.10
N PRO A 71 -14.73 -8.49 -1.41
CA PRO A 71 -15.32 -9.47 -2.30
C PRO A 71 -14.78 -10.88 -2.02
N VAL A 72 -15.64 -11.89 -2.18
CA VAL A 72 -15.29 -13.31 -2.04
C VAL A 72 -15.36 -14.00 -3.40
N VAL A 73 -14.33 -14.78 -3.72
CA VAL A 73 -14.34 -15.62 -4.93
C VAL A 73 -15.32 -16.76 -4.74
N ARG A 74 -16.42 -16.78 -5.49
CA ARG A 74 -17.50 -17.79 -5.38
C ARG A 74 -16.98 -19.23 -5.46
N ASP A 75 -15.96 -19.46 -6.27
CA ASP A 75 -15.48 -20.80 -6.56
C ASP A 75 -14.58 -21.41 -5.47
N SER A 76 -13.74 -20.59 -4.85
CA SER A 76 -12.76 -21.02 -3.85
C SER A 76 -13.11 -20.57 -2.43
N GLY A 77 -14.07 -19.66 -2.27
CA GLY A 77 -14.33 -18.95 -1.02
C GLY A 77 -13.22 -17.98 -0.63
N HIS A 78 -12.20 -17.77 -1.47
CA HIS A 78 -11.04 -16.93 -1.15
C HIS A 78 -11.42 -15.47 -1.00
N PHE A 79 -10.91 -14.84 0.05
CA PHE A 79 -11.09 -13.42 0.33
C PHE A 79 -9.80 -12.79 0.85
N LYS A 80 -9.69 -11.47 0.65
CA LYS A 80 -8.70 -10.61 1.28
C LYS A 80 -9.43 -9.40 1.86
N ALA A 81 -9.45 -9.31 3.17
CA ALA A 81 -10.10 -8.26 3.92
C ALA A 81 -9.07 -7.39 4.64
N TYR A 82 -9.45 -6.15 4.96
CA TYR A 82 -8.55 -5.20 5.59
C TYR A 82 -9.21 -4.51 6.76
N VAL A 83 -8.37 -4.22 7.74
CA VAL A 83 -8.69 -3.36 8.88
C VAL A 83 -7.52 -2.44 9.16
N HIS A 84 -7.83 -1.24 9.61
CA HIS A 84 -6.85 -0.27 10.07
C HIS A 84 -6.87 -0.20 11.59
N LEU A 85 -5.70 -0.24 12.22
CA LEU A 85 -5.50 -0.22 13.66
C LEU A 85 -4.92 1.15 14.02
N PRO A 86 -5.75 2.11 14.46
CA PRO A 86 -5.34 3.52 14.53
C PRO A 86 -4.34 3.79 15.65
N ARG A 87 -4.32 2.97 16.70
CA ARG A 87 -3.51 3.20 17.91
C ARG A 87 -2.88 1.92 18.41
N THR A 88 -1.78 2.05 19.14
CA THR A 88 -1.12 0.90 19.79
C THR A 88 -2.09 0.25 20.78
N GLY A 89 -2.35 -1.05 20.65
CA GLY A 89 -3.35 -1.71 21.48
C GLY A 89 -3.68 -3.14 21.05
N THR A 90 -4.69 -3.69 21.71
CA THR A 90 -5.28 -4.99 21.38
C THR A 90 -6.60 -4.77 20.68
N PHE A 91 -6.82 -5.44 19.55
CA PHE A 91 -8.00 -5.26 18.72
C PHE A 91 -8.70 -6.60 18.48
N ARG A 92 -10.00 -6.63 18.69
CA ARG A 92 -10.87 -7.75 18.29
C ARG A 92 -11.41 -7.47 16.90
N ILE A 93 -10.96 -8.26 15.94
CA ILE A 93 -11.39 -8.20 14.56
C ILE A 93 -12.60 -9.11 14.38
N ARG A 94 -13.67 -8.57 13.81
CA ARG A 94 -14.88 -9.32 13.47
C ARG A 94 -15.01 -9.41 11.96
N LEU A 95 -15.12 -10.64 11.47
CA LEU A 95 -15.42 -10.95 10.07
C LEU A 95 -16.85 -11.47 9.99
N ARG A 96 -17.64 -10.96 9.06
CA ARG A 96 -19.03 -11.39 8.86
C ARG A 96 -19.31 -11.63 7.38
N ILE A 97 -19.98 -12.74 7.09
CA ILE A 97 -20.58 -13.03 5.79
C ILE A 97 -21.97 -13.62 6.02
N ALA A 98 -22.98 -13.02 5.40
CA ALA A 98 -24.39 -13.30 5.69
C ALA A 98 -24.64 -13.31 7.23
N THR A 99 -25.07 -14.43 7.79
CA THR A 99 -25.34 -14.62 9.23
C THR A 99 -24.16 -15.19 10.01
N THR A 100 -23.08 -15.58 9.33
CA THR A 100 -21.92 -16.23 9.96
C THR A 100 -20.88 -15.19 10.35
N THR A 101 -20.37 -15.31 11.57
CA THR A 101 -19.35 -14.41 12.13
C THR A 101 -18.14 -15.22 12.58
N SER A 102 -16.95 -14.67 12.38
CA SER A 102 -15.69 -15.13 12.96
C SER A 102 -15.00 -13.97 13.66
N THR A 103 -14.21 -14.26 14.69
CA THR A 103 -13.45 -13.26 15.44
C THR A 103 -12.01 -13.68 15.61
N LEU A 104 -11.11 -12.70 15.56
CA LEU A 104 -9.67 -12.85 15.73
C LEU A 104 -9.16 -11.71 16.60
N THR A 105 -8.32 -11.98 17.59
CA THR A 105 -7.66 -10.92 18.36
C THR A 105 -6.27 -10.63 17.80
N LEU A 106 -5.93 -9.36 17.60
CA LEU A 106 -4.62 -8.89 17.13
C LEU A 106 -4.03 -7.87 18.09
N ARG A 107 -2.70 -7.73 18.08
CA ARG A 107 -1.99 -6.71 18.88
C ARG A 107 -1.17 -5.81 17.98
N PHE A 108 -1.50 -4.53 17.94
CA PHE A 108 -0.70 -3.55 17.21
C PHE A 108 0.32 -2.89 18.14
N VAL A 109 1.59 -3.05 17.83
CA VAL A 109 2.71 -2.45 18.56
C VAL A 109 3.73 -1.92 17.55
N PRO A 110 3.67 -0.63 17.17
CA PRO A 110 4.65 0.00 16.30
C PRO A 110 6.07 -0.26 16.79
N ARG A 111 6.98 -0.49 15.83
CA ARG A 111 8.37 -0.73 16.17
C ARG A 111 9.05 0.55 16.62
N ARG A 112 9.64 0.53 17.81
CA ARG A 112 10.57 1.59 18.26
C ARG A 112 11.91 1.44 17.53
N THR A 113 12.23 2.39 16.66
CA THR A 113 13.47 2.41 15.89
C THR A 113 13.86 3.85 15.55
N LYS A 114 15.15 4.10 15.32
CA LYS A 114 15.62 5.40 14.79
C LYS A 114 15.58 5.48 13.26
N TRP A 115 15.25 4.40 12.57
CA TRP A 115 15.22 4.33 11.10
C TRP A 115 13.77 4.46 10.62
N ILE A 116 13.40 5.65 10.10
CA ILE A 116 12.01 6.05 9.80
C ILE A 116 11.83 6.50 8.34
N LEU A 117 10.88 5.91 7.63
CA LEU A 117 10.50 6.38 6.30
C LEU A 117 9.51 7.54 6.44
N ARG A 118 9.75 8.65 5.73
CA ARG A 118 8.82 9.77 5.63
C ARG A 118 8.36 9.96 4.19
N PHE A 119 7.08 10.27 4.03
CA PHE A 119 6.47 10.51 2.73
C PHE A 119 6.21 12.01 2.56
N HIS A 120 6.40 12.48 1.33
CA HIS A 120 6.34 13.89 0.97
C HIS A 120 5.59 14.04 -0.34
N TYR A 121 4.70 15.02 -0.41
CA TYR A 121 4.15 15.50 -1.66
C TYR A 121 4.82 16.82 -2.01
N GLN A 122 5.49 16.91 -3.16
CA GLN A 122 6.29 18.07 -3.53
C GLN A 122 5.64 18.83 -4.68
N LYS A 123 5.35 20.12 -4.45
CA LYS A 123 4.80 21.04 -5.45
C LYS A 123 5.84 22.03 -5.97
N PRO A 124 5.82 22.36 -7.27
CA PRO A 124 6.59 23.48 -7.81
C PRO A 124 6.17 24.83 -7.21
N ARG A 125 7.05 25.83 -7.29
CA ARG A 125 6.86 27.18 -6.70
C ARG A 125 5.54 27.83 -7.10
N GLU A 126 5.21 27.78 -8.38
CA GLU A 126 4.04 28.41 -8.99
C GLU A 126 2.80 27.50 -9.05
N SER A 127 2.89 26.26 -8.54
CA SER A 127 1.75 25.36 -8.52
C SER A 127 0.76 25.80 -7.44
N HIS A 128 -0.14 26.70 -7.84
CA HIS A 128 -1.38 27.03 -7.14
C HIS A 128 -2.55 26.15 -7.61
N HIS A 129 -2.32 25.34 -8.64
CA HIS A 129 -3.30 24.42 -9.20
C HIS A 129 -3.23 23.06 -8.50
N ASP A 130 -4.35 22.39 -8.53
CA ASP A 130 -4.53 21.02 -8.09
C ASP A 130 -3.85 20.02 -9.06
N PHE A 131 -3.57 18.78 -8.64
CA PHE A 131 -2.90 17.80 -9.52
C PHE A 131 -3.80 17.31 -10.66
N ASP A 132 -3.21 16.84 -11.76
CA ASP A 132 -3.99 16.43 -12.92
C ASP A 132 -4.80 15.15 -12.66
N VAL A 133 -6.10 15.22 -12.94
CA VAL A 133 -7.07 14.15 -12.67
C VAL A 133 -8.01 13.90 -13.86
N THR A 134 -8.60 12.70 -13.89
CA THR A 134 -9.78 12.43 -14.71
C THR A 134 -11.03 13.06 -14.08
N SER A 135 -12.08 13.33 -14.87
CA SER A 135 -13.33 13.93 -14.39
C SER A 135 -13.92 13.18 -13.18
N GLY A 136 -14.24 13.90 -12.11
CA GLY A 136 -14.89 13.36 -10.91
C GLY A 136 -13.95 12.82 -9.83
N VAL A 137 -12.64 13.05 -9.94
CA VAL A 137 -11.63 12.73 -8.92
C VAL A 137 -11.18 14.03 -8.25
N GLY A 138 -11.16 14.07 -6.91
CA GLY A 138 -10.65 15.20 -6.15
C GLY A 138 -9.13 15.38 -6.35
N ASN A 139 -8.71 16.62 -6.52
CA ASN A 139 -7.38 17.00 -6.96
C ASN A 139 -6.65 17.97 -6.00
N ALA A 140 -7.26 18.31 -4.87
CA ALA A 140 -6.68 19.20 -3.88
C ALA A 140 -5.40 18.64 -3.24
N ASP A 141 -4.57 19.51 -2.67
CA ASP A 141 -3.36 19.11 -1.92
C ASP A 141 -3.69 18.14 -0.77
N SER A 142 -4.85 18.32 -0.12
CA SER A 142 -5.35 17.39 0.90
C SER A 142 -5.66 16.01 0.33
N ASP A 143 -6.28 15.92 -0.87
CA ASP A 143 -6.55 14.64 -1.53
C ASP A 143 -5.24 13.93 -1.91
N ALA A 144 -4.24 14.67 -2.40
CA ALA A 144 -2.92 14.10 -2.69
C ALA A 144 -2.28 13.50 -1.44
N CYS A 145 -2.32 14.24 -0.33
CA CYS A 145 -1.81 13.77 0.96
C CYS A 145 -2.57 12.54 1.47
N GLU A 146 -3.90 12.51 1.40
CA GLU A 146 -4.71 11.34 1.80
C GLU A 146 -4.37 10.09 0.98
N ARG A 147 -4.26 10.22 -0.36
CA ARG A 147 -3.80 9.14 -1.23
C ARG A 147 -2.42 8.67 -0.81
N LEU A 148 -1.50 9.59 -0.55
CA LEU A 148 -0.14 9.21 -0.17
C LEU A 148 -0.09 8.51 1.19
N LYS A 149 -0.86 8.97 2.18
CA LYS A 149 -1.00 8.35 3.50
C LYS A 149 -1.44 6.90 3.40
N PHE A 150 -2.55 6.65 2.70
CA PHE A 150 -3.09 5.30 2.58
C PHE A 150 -2.17 4.36 1.79
N ASN A 151 -1.59 4.84 0.69
CA ASN A 151 -0.73 4.00 -0.15
C ASN A 151 0.67 3.77 0.46
N ALA A 152 1.13 4.65 1.35
CA ALA A 152 2.30 4.40 2.19
C ALA A 152 2.06 3.22 3.17
N LEU A 153 0.86 3.13 3.76
CA LEU A 153 0.48 1.96 4.55
C LEU A 153 0.42 0.69 3.71
N LEU A 154 -0.14 0.75 2.49
CA LEU A 154 -0.14 -0.40 1.58
C LEU A 154 1.27 -0.87 1.22
N LEU A 155 2.21 0.05 0.95
CA LEU A 155 3.62 -0.30 0.72
C LEU A 155 4.24 -0.97 1.97
N GLN A 156 3.92 -0.46 3.16
CA GLN A 156 4.40 -1.05 4.42
C GLN A 156 3.86 -2.47 4.62
N THR A 157 2.56 -2.68 4.38
CA THR A 157 1.90 -3.99 4.43
C THR A 157 2.44 -4.93 3.35
N ALA A 158 2.70 -4.42 2.13
CA ALA A 158 3.29 -5.21 1.03
C ALA A 158 4.60 -5.87 1.47
N VAL A 159 5.51 -5.08 2.02
CA VAL A 159 6.81 -5.59 2.49
C VAL A 159 6.63 -6.60 3.63
N ALA A 160 5.73 -6.34 4.57
CA ALA A 160 5.45 -7.26 5.67
C ALA A 160 4.91 -8.63 5.17
N GLU A 161 3.96 -8.61 4.23
CA GLU A 161 3.38 -9.84 3.68
C GLU A 161 4.33 -10.58 2.73
N LEU A 162 5.22 -9.87 2.02
CA LEU A 162 6.29 -10.50 1.25
C LEU A 162 7.25 -11.27 2.16
N PHE A 163 7.58 -10.72 3.34
CA PHE A 163 8.35 -11.44 4.36
C PHE A 163 7.59 -12.67 4.88
N HIS A 164 6.30 -12.52 5.17
CA HIS A 164 5.46 -13.61 5.65
C HIS A 164 5.38 -14.77 4.66
N ARG A 165 5.18 -14.46 3.38
CA ARG A 165 5.11 -15.47 2.30
C ARG A 165 6.43 -16.18 2.05
N ALA A 166 7.55 -15.56 2.38
CA ALA A 166 8.86 -16.21 2.41
C ALA A 166 9.09 -17.06 3.69
N GLY A 167 8.05 -17.27 4.52
CA GLY A 167 8.13 -18.07 5.73
C GLY A 167 8.76 -17.35 6.94
N LEU A 168 8.98 -16.04 6.85
CA LEU A 168 9.55 -15.24 7.94
C LEU A 168 8.48 -14.50 8.73
N SER A 169 8.87 -13.94 9.88
CA SER A 169 8.00 -12.99 10.59
C SER A 169 7.78 -11.73 9.77
N ARG A 170 6.59 -11.15 9.87
CA ARG A 170 6.19 -9.89 9.21
C ARG A 170 7.10 -8.73 9.63
N LYS A 171 8.15 -8.49 8.86
CA LYS A 171 9.07 -7.37 9.04
C LYS A 171 8.86 -6.36 7.94
N THR A 172 8.89 -5.09 8.31
CA THR A 172 8.73 -3.98 7.37
C THR A 172 9.48 -2.75 7.88
N PHE A 173 9.51 -1.69 7.09
CA PHE A 173 10.05 -0.39 7.51
C PHE A 173 9.11 0.30 8.50
N ALA A 174 9.64 1.22 9.30
CA ALA A 174 8.83 1.98 10.24
C ALA A 174 8.42 3.32 9.61
N LEU A 175 7.19 3.72 9.91
CA LEU A 175 6.61 5.02 9.53
C LEU A 175 6.41 5.85 10.80
N GLU A 176 6.51 7.16 10.65
CA GLU A 176 6.03 8.11 11.65
C GLU A 176 4.52 8.25 11.48
N LEU A 177 3.75 7.93 12.52
CA LEU A 177 2.31 7.90 12.46
C LEU A 177 1.72 9.07 13.23
N ASP A 178 0.64 9.65 12.71
CA ASP A 178 -0.20 10.62 13.41
C ASP A 178 -1.08 9.95 14.48
N GLY A 179 -1.90 10.74 15.16
CA GLY A 179 -2.77 10.27 16.25
C GLY A 179 -3.81 9.23 15.81
N ASP A 180 -4.11 9.16 14.51
CA ASP A 180 -5.06 8.21 13.93
C ASP A 180 -4.36 7.02 13.31
N GLY A 181 -3.02 6.90 13.42
CA GLY A 181 -2.29 5.75 12.92
C GLY A 181 -2.08 5.77 11.41
N PHE A 182 -2.25 6.93 10.77
CA PHE A 182 -1.83 7.17 9.40
C PHE A 182 -0.42 7.78 9.36
N PRO A 183 0.34 7.59 8.27
CA PRO A 183 1.65 8.21 8.15
C PRO A 183 1.55 9.74 8.13
N ILE A 184 2.50 10.43 8.75
CA ILE A 184 2.65 11.86 8.56
C ILE A 184 3.20 12.09 7.14
N VAL A 185 2.53 12.95 6.38
CA VAL A 185 2.91 13.34 5.02
C VAL A 185 3.11 14.85 4.99
N SER A 186 4.32 15.30 4.64
CA SER A 186 4.62 16.73 4.49
C SER A 186 4.32 17.22 3.07
N LEU A 187 3.80 18.44 2.97
CA LEU A 187 3.69 19.17 1.70
C LEU A 187 4.94 20.03 1.51
N LEU A 188 5.80 19.64 0.58
CA LEU A 188 7.01 20.39 0.26
C LEU A 188 6.72 21.39 -0.85
N ARG A 189 7.00 22.68 -0.60
CA ARG A 189 6.98 23.71 -1.65
C ARG A 189 8.38 23.94 -2.17
N SER A 190 8.61 23.52 -3.42
CA SER A 190 9.89 23.75 -4.08
C SER A 190 10.07 25.22 -4.41
N LYS A 191 11.32 25.69 -4.37
CA LYS A 191 11.69 27.05 -4.81
C LYS A 191 11.72 27.18 -6.34
N TYR A 192 11.60 26.06 -7.05
CA TYR A 192 11.76 25.98 -8.49
C TYR A 192 10.44 25.74 -9.22
N SER A 193 10.39 26.20 -10.46
CA SER A 193 9.22 26.00 -11.31
C SER A 193 9.20 24.63 -11.97
N SER A 194 7.99 24.17 -12.31
CA SER A 194 7.74 22.96 -13.10
C SER A 194 8.52 22.98 -14.41
N THR A 195 8.54 24.13 -15.10
CA THR A 195 9.30 24.33 -16.33
C THR A 195 10.81 24.24 -16.10
N TYR A 196 11.31 24.75 -14.97
CA TYR A 196 12.72 24.66 -14.63
C TYR A 196 13.12 23.24 -14.24
N ALA A 197 12.33 22.57 -13.38
CA ALA A 197 12.53 21.18 -12.98
C ALA A 197 12.52 20.21 -14.18
N ARG A 198 11.63 20.43 -15.16
CA ARG A 198 11.57 19.62 -16.39
C ARG A 198 12.84 19.69 -17.26
N ARG A 199 13.61 20.78 -17.17
CA ARG A 199 14.87 20.95 -17.90
C ARG A 199 16.07 20.36 -17.16
N MET A 200 15.89 19.94 -15.91
CA MET A 200 16.97 19.34 -15.12
C MET A 200 17.26 17.91 -15.54
N SER A 201 18.54 17.57 -15.53
CA SER A 201 18.97 16.18 -15.45
C SER A 201 18.53 15.54 -14.13
N ASP A 202 18.47 14.21 -14.12
CA ASP A 202 18.04 13.45 -12.93
C ASP A 202 18.93 13.71 -11.69
N PRO A 203 20.28 13.83 -11.79
CA PRO A 203 21.11 14.22 -10.65
C PRO A 203 20.80 15.62 -10.12
N GLN A 204 20.57 16.59 -11.00
CA GLN A 204 20.22 17.97 -10.59
C GLN A 204 18.88 18.00 -9.85
N LEU A 205 17.89 17.26 -10.35
CA LEU A 205 16.59 17.16 -9.72
C LEU A 205 16.68 16.46 -8.36
N LEU A 206 17.47 15.39 -8.23
CA LEU A 206 17.75 14.77 -6.94
C LEU A 206 18.38 15.76 -5.95
N SER A 207 19.40 16.52 -6.36
CA SER A 207 20.03 17.52 -5.48
C SER A 207 19.04 18.60 -5.00
N LEU A 208 18.07 18.99 -5.83
CA LEU A 208 17.00 19.89 -5.46
C LEU A 208 16.09 19.24 -4.40
N LEU A 209 15.62 18.02 -4.64
CA LEU A 209 14.75 17.30 -3.71
C LEU A 209 15.42 17.10 -2.34
N HIS A 210 16.72 16.79 -2.34
CA HIS A 210 17.54 16.75 -1.13
C HIS A 210 17.49 18.06 -0.35
N ARG A 211 17.57 19.20 -1.05
CA ARG A 211 17.49 20.51 -0.39
C ARG A 211 16.10 20.79 0.17
N ASP A 212 15.05 20.44 -0.56
CA ASP A 212 13.67 20.66 -0.13
C ASP A 212 13.35 19.83 1.14
N VAL A 213 13.72 18.54 1.18
CA VAL A 213 13.51 17.71 2.37
C VAL A 213 14.38 18.11 3.57
N LYS A 214 15.61 18.60 3.34
CA LYS A 214 16.46 19.09 4.44
C LYS A 214 16.00 20.43 5.01
N GLY A 215 15.37 21.27 4.18
CA GLY A 215 14.68 22.48 4.66
C GLY A 215 13.53 22.14 5.60
N ASP A 216 12.70 21.16 5.23
CA ASP A 216 11.59 20.65 6.04
C ASP A 216 12.08 20.09 7.40
N GLU A 217 13.12 19.23 7.38
CA GLU A 217 13.73 18.69 8.60
C GLU A 217 14.30 19.76 9.54
N GLN A 218 14.76 20.90 9.02
CA GLN A 218 15.28 22.01 9.83
C GLN A 218 14.15 22.79 10.50
N GLN A 219 13.04 22.98 9.80
CA GLN A 219 11.86 23.64 10.35
C GLN A 219 11.24 22.80 11.48
N ASP A 220 11.07 21.50 11.26
CA ASP A 220 10.57 20.54 12.28
C ASP A 220 11.37 20.61 13.61
N LYS A 221 12.69 20.78 13.51
CA LYS A 221 13.60 20.84 14.67
C LYS A 221 13.50 22.13 15.46
N HIS A 222 13.08 23.22 14.82
CA HIS A 222 12.86 24.49 15.52
C HIS A 222 11.61 24.44 16.40
N ASP A 223 10.63 23.62 16.02
CA ASP A 223 9.32 23.54 16.67
C ASP A 223 9.21 22.39 17.70
N SER A 224 10.24 21.55 17.85
CA SER A 224 10.22 20.34 18.68
C SER A 224 11.40 20.26 19.67
N GLU A 225 11.15 19.81 20.91
CA GLU A 225 12.21 19.39 21.86
C GLU A 225 13.18 18.38 21.22
N PRO A 226 14.45 18.25 21.68
CA PRO A 226 15.52 17.53 20.99
C PRO A 226 15.14 16.07 20.73
N THR A 227 14.55 15.82 19.57
CA THR A 227 14.09 14.52 19.14
C THR A 227 15.31 13.65 18.85
N ARG A 228 15.25 12.39 19.30
CA ARG A 228 16.23 11.34 19.00
C ARG A 228 16.74 11.49 17.57
N HIS A 229 18.05 11.36 17.34
CA HIS A 229 18.66 11.40 16.01
C HIS A 229 18.09 10.28 15.11
N HIS A 230 16.95 10.55 14.49
CA HIS A 230 16.34 9.69 13.49
C HIS A 230 17.21 9.73 12.22
N ARG A 231 17.38 8.56 11.62
CA ARG A 231 17.87 8.40 10.26
C ARG A 231 16.63 8.28 9.40
N ILE A 232 16.43 9.23 8.49
CA ILE A 232 15.23 9.35 7.68
C ILE A 232 15.55 8.97 6.24
N LYS A 233 14.60 8.29 5.58
CA LYS A 233 14.58 8.07 4.14
C LYS A 233 13.29 8.71 3.66
N HIS A 234 13.41 9.57 2.66
CA HIS A 234 12.33 10.38 2.13
C HIS A 234 11.81 9.75 0.86
N VAL A 235 10.50 9.52 0.82
CA VAL A 235 9.78 9.16 -0.41
C VAL A 235 9.05 10.42 -0.86
N VAL A 236 9.40 10.94 -2.03
CA VAL A 236 8.86 12.19 -2.57
C VAL A 236 8.04 11.90 -3.82
N ILE A 237 6.76 12.27 -3.77
CA ILE A 237 5.88 12.26 -4.94
C ILE A 237 5.86 13.66 -5.53
N MET A 238 6.38 13.79 -6.75
CA MET A 238 6.61 15.08 -7.40
C MET A 238 5.41 15.46 -8.27
N ASP A 239 4.85 16.63 -8.02
CA ASP A 239 3.84 17.28 -8.87
C ASP A 239 4.50 17.96 -10.08
N ASP A 240 5.35 17.22 -10.79
CA ASP A 240 6.15 17.70 -11.94
C ASP A 240 5.54 17.33 -13.29
N SER A 241 4.42 16.60 -13.25
CA SER A 241 3.91 15.84 -14.37
C SER A 241 2.61 16.37 -14.98
N HIS A 242 2.32 17.66 -14.76
CA HIS A 242 1.18 18.29 -15.41
C HIS A 242 1.26 18.15 -16.93
N LEU A 243 0.10 17.93 -17.55
CA LEU A 243 -0.11 17.95 -18.98
C LEU A 243 0.39 19.29 -19.53
N ASP A 244 1.27 19.21 -20.52
CA ASP A 244 1.63 20.39 -21.30
C ASP A 244 0.38 20.86 -22.06
N PRO A 245 -0.15 22.07 -21.79
CA PRO A 245 -1.37 22.57 -22.42
C PRO A 245 -1.30 22.65 -23.94
N ARG A 246 -0.08 22.76 -24.50
CA ARG A 246 0.16 22.88 -25.94
C ARG A 246 0.22 21.53 -26.64
N THR A 247 0.72 20.50 -25.96
CA THR A 247 0.93 19.17 -26.57
C THR A 247 -0.05 18.10 -26.06
N GLY A 248 -0.79 18.38 -24.97
CA GLY A 248 -1.72 17.45 -24.34
C GLY A 248 -1.04 16.22 -23.73
N LYS A 249 0.28 16.26 -23.53
CA LYS A 249 1.09 15.15 -23.01
C LYS A 249 1.62 15.48 -21.63
N ALA A 250 1.56 14.53 -20.69
CA ALA A 250 2.23 14.66 -19.41
C ALA A 250 3.75 14.75 -19.61
N ALA A 251 4.42 15.43 -18.66
CA ALA A 251 5.87 15.37 -18.59
C ALA A 251 6.33 13.90 -18.47
N ARG A 252 7.56 13.61 -18.93
CA ARG A 252 8.11 12.25 -18.87
C ARG A 252 8.13 11.77 -17.43
N PHE A 253 7.52 10.61 -17.18
CA PHE A 253 7.56 9.94 -15.88
C PHE A 253 8.99 9.79 -15.38
N LYS A 254 9.23 10.25 -14.15
CA LYS A 254 10.52 10.13 -13.46
C LYS A 254 10.40 9.18 -12.27
N ALA A 255 11.43 8.36 -12.10
CA ALA A 255 11.61 7.43 -11.00
C ALA A 255 13.08 7.48 -10.59
N LEU A 256 13.36 8.14 -9.46
CA LEU A 256 14.70 8.57 -9.06
C LEU A 256 15.06 7.97 -7.71
N LEU A 257 16.35 7.67 -7.54
CA LEU A 257 16.94 7.21 -6.30
C LEU A 257 18.30 7.86 -6.12
N GLY A 258 18.54 8.47 -4.96
CA GLY A 258 19.86 8.99 -4.59
C GLY A 258 19.94 9.29 -3.10
N GLY A 259 20.94 8.73 -2.42
CA GLY A 259 21.15 8.93 -0.99
C GLY A 259 19.98 8.44 -0.13
N ASP A 260 19.42 9.33 0.68
CA ASP A 260 18.23 9.12 1.50
C ASP A 260 16.91 9.47 0.78
N VAL A 261 16.94 9.88 -0.49
CA VAL A 261 15.74 10.27 -1.27
C VAL A 261 15.39 9.21 -2.32
N VAL A 262 14.12 8.81 -2.30
CA VAL A 262 13.40 8.06 -3.35
C VAL A 262 12.34 9.00 -3.90
N ALA A 263 12.28 9.19 -5.22
CA ALA A 263 11.29 10.07 -5.82
C ALA A 263 10.59 9.47 -7.03
N SER A 264 9.31 9.80 -7.19
CA SER A 264 8.51 9.39 -8.35
C SER A 264 7.57 10.51 -8.77
N SER A 265 7.30 10.62 -10.06
CA SER A 265 6.27 11.50 -10.61
C SER A 265 4.86 11.14 -10.12
N ALA A 266 4.01 12.16 -9.92
CA ALA A 266 2.62 12.03 -9.44
C ALA A 266 1.58 11.66 -10.52
N CYS A 267 1.97 11.50 -11.79
CA CYS A 267 1.03 11.38 -12.93
C CYS A 267 0.02 10.22 -12.84
N ASN A 268 0.26 9.18 -12.06
CA ASN A 268 -0.70 8.10 -11.83
C ASN A 268 -1.39 8.15 -10.45
N MET A 269 -1.11 9.16 -9.64
CA MET A 269 -1.68 9.32 -8.30
C MET A 269 -3.20 9.50 -8.33
N HIS A 270 -3.77 10.04 -9.41
CA HIS A 270 -5.22 10.11 -9.63
C HIS A 270 -5.91 8.74 -9.60
N THR A 271 -5.15 7.64 -9.79
CA THR A 271 -5.69 6.27 -9.73
C THR A 271 -5.58 5.62 -8.35
N TRP A 272 -4.94 6.30 -7.39
CA TRP A 272 -4.64 5.74 -6.07
C TRP A 272 -5.82 5.95 -5.12
N PRO A 273 -6.25 4.96 -4.35
CA PRO A 273 -7.31 5.12 -3.36
C PRO A 273 -6.89 6.06 -2.22
N ARG A 274 -7.85 6.79 -1.66
CA ARG A 274 -7.68 7.60 -0.43
C ARG A 274 -7.84 6.79 0.85
N GLY A 275 -8.56 5.67 0.78
CA GLY A 275 -8.87 4.84 1.93
C GLY A 275 -9.37 3.44 1.54
N LEU A 276 -9.83 2.69 2.55
CA LEU A 276 -10.25 1.29 2.38
C LEU A 276 -11.48 1.14 1.48
N GLU A 277 -12.42 2.08 1.59
CA GLU A 277 -13.67 2.14 0.84
C GLU A 277 -13.47 2.28 -0.68
N GLU A 278 -12.40 2.94 -1.11
CA GLU A 278 -12.05 3.10 -2.53
C GLU A 278 -11.17 1.96 -3.05
N PHE A 279 -10.51 1.21 -2.16
CA PHE A 279 -9.39 0.35 -2.53
C PHE A 279 -9.77 -0.73 -3.54
N THR A 280 -10.85 -1.47 -3.28
CA THR A 280 -11.31 -2.53 -4.20
C THR A 280 -11.67 -1.95 -5.57
N ALA A 281 -12.33 -0.79 -5.61
CA ALA A 281 -12.70 -0.12 -6.85
C ALA A 281 -11.47 0.26 -7.67
N CYS A 282 -10.44 0.85 -7.04
CA CYS A 282 -9.19 1.18 -7.73
C CYS A 282 -8.47 -0.07 -8.28
N CYS A 283 -8.52 -1.21 -7.59
CA CYS A 283 -7.88 -2.45 -8.00
C CYS A 283 -8.54 -3.13 -9.21
N ILE A 284 -9.84 -2.93 -9.42
CA ILE A 284 -10.61 -3.62 -10.47
C ILE A 284 -11.14 -2.68 -11.56
N ASN A 285 -10.96 -1.36 -11.42
CA ASN A 285 -11.42 -0.39 -12.42
C ASN A 285 -10.65 -0.57 -13.73
N SER A 286 -11.33 -1.11 -14.75
CA SER A 286 -10.78 -1.32 -16.09
C SER A 286 -11.08 -0.20 -17.07
N GLU A 287 -11.65 0.92 -16.62
CA GLU A 287 -11.85 2.11 -17.46
C GLU A 287 -10.51 2.65 -17.97
N LEU A 288 -10.55 3.21 -19.18
CA LEU A 288 -9.37 3.79 -19.81
C LEU A 288 -9.07 5.16 -19.22
N VAL A 289 -7.80 5.37 -18.90
CA VAL A 289 -7.26 6.68 -18.54
C VAL A 289 -6.97 7.46 -19.81
N ALA A 290 -7.21 8.77 -19.75
CA ALA A 290 -6.92 9.70 -20.84
C ALA A 290 -5.47 9.51 -21.34
N PRO A 291 -5.20 9.54 -22.66
CA PRO A 291 -3.87 9.25 -23.20
C PRO A 291 -2.76 10.10 -22.58
N GLY A 292 -3.05 11.37 -22.28
CA GLY A 292 -2.10 12.29 -21.66
C GLY A 292 -1.72 11.93 -20.22
N LEU A 293 -2.61 11.26 -19.47
CA LEU A 293 -2.41 10.90 -18.06
C LEU A 293 -1.89 9.46 -17.88
N SER A 294 -1.76 8.71 -18.97
CA SER A 294 -1.28 7.33 -18.93
C SER A 294 0.25 7.29 -18.99
N VAL A 295 0.87 6.55 -18.06
CA VAL A 295 2.33 6.39 -18.03
C VAL A 295 2.77 5.24 -18.95
N PRO A 296 3.57 5.47 -20.00
CA PRO A 296 3.91 4.45 -21.01
C PRO A 296 4.56 3.18 -20.46
N HIS A 297 5.25 3.27 -19.32
CA HIS A 297 5.96 2.14 -18.69
C HIS A 297 5.25 1.52 -17.47
N CYS A 298 4.16 2.13 -17.00
CA CYS A 298 3.35 1.59 -15.90
C CYS A 298 2.03 1.00 -16.40
N ALA A 299 1.58 1.40 -17.58
CA ALA A 299 0.32 0.98 -18.14
C ALA A 299 0.54 0.12 -19.40
N VAL A 300 0.65 -1.20 -19.22
CA VAL A 300 0.57 -2.16 -20.34
C VAL A 300 -0.76 -1.99 -21.11
N ARG A 301 -1.77 -1.32 -20.53
CA ARG A 301 -3.15 -1.30 -21.04
C ARG A 301 -3.92 0.02 -20.90
N ARG A 302 -3.25 1.12 -20.51
CA ARG A 302 -3.87 2.44 -20.27
C ARG A 302 -5.11 2.44 -19.36
N SER A 303 -5.35 1.38 -18.59
CA SER A 303 -6.50 1.28 -17.68
C SER A 303 -6.19 1.88 -16.31
N PHE A 304 -7.24 2.23 -15.57
CA PHE A 304 -7.13 2.82 -14.24
C PHE A 304 -6.36 1.90 -13.28
N TRP A 305 -6.78 0.63 -13.14
CA TRP A 305 -6.12 -0.33 -12.26
C TRP A 305 -4.65 -0.57 -12.62
N ALA A 306 -4.31 -0.54 -13.92
CA ALA A 306 -2.95 -0.79 -14.38
C ALA A 306 -2.03 0.39 -14.07
N ASN A 307 -2.52 1.63 -14.22
CA ASN A 307 -1.78 2.82 -13.80
C ASN A 307 -1.55 2.82 -12.28
N TYR A 308 -2.55 2.42 -11.50
CA TYR A 308 -2.44 2.30 -10.05
C TYR A 308 -1.39 1.26 -9.65
N SER A 309 -1.58 0.02 -10.12
CA SER A 309 -0.71 -1.11 -9.82
C SER A 309 0.73 -0.86 -10.28
N GLY A 310 0.90 -0.34 -11.49
CA GLY A 310 2.22 -0.04 -12.04
C GLY A 310 2.96 1.07 -11.28
N GLY A 311 2.25 2.10 -10.79
CA GLY A 311 2.84 3.16 -9.97
C GLY A 311 3.41 2.66 -8.67
N LEU A 312 2.62 1.90 -7.90
CA LEU A 312 3.09 1.32 -6.65
C LEU A 312 4.14 0.23 -6.85
N SER A 313 4.12 -0.51 -7.97
CA SER A 313 5.21 -1.42 -8.33
C SER A 313 6.54 -0.67 -8.48
N VAL A 314 6.55 0.48 -9.17
CA VAL A 314 7.78 1.27 -9.33
C VAL A 314 8.27 1.81 -7.99
N LEU A 315 7.37 2.34 -7.14
CA LEU A 315 7.75 2.80 -5.80
C LEU A 315 8.28 1.67 -4.92
N LEU A 316 7.65 0.50 -4.93
CA LEU A 316 8.13 -0.68 -4.20
C LEU A 316 9.54 -1.08 -4.64
N GLN A 317 9.82 -1.02 -5.95
CA GLN A 317 11.14 -1.31 -6.51
C GLN A 317 12.18 -0.27 -6.10
N LEU A 318 11.85 1.02 -6.20
CA LEU A 318 12.74 2.10 -5.75
C LEU A 318 13.06 1.97 -4.26
N LEU A 319 12.07 1.62 -3.44
CA LEU A 319 12.27 1.34 -2.01
C LEU A 319 13.20 0.16 -1.82
N GLY A 320 12.98 -0.95 -2.54
CA GLY A 320 13.86 -2.12 -2.52
C GLY A 320 15.31 -1.76 -2.86
N LEU A 321 15.54 -1.03 -3.96
CA LEU A 321 16.86 -0.53 -4.34
C LEU A 321 17.45 0.37 -3.24
N SER A 322 16.64 1.26 -2.66
CA SER A 322 17.06 2.13 -1.55
C SER A 322 17.46 1.36 -0.29
N PHE A 323 16.92 0.14 -0.14
CA PHE A 323 17.22 -0.79 0.95
C PHE A 323 18.40 -1.72 0.66
N GLY A 324 19.05 -1.56 -0.49
CA GLY A 324 20.24 -2.32 -0.89
C GLY A 324 19.96 -3.49 -1.83
N LEU A 325 18.70 -3.69 -2.25
CA LEU A 325 18.38 -4.72 -3.23
C LEU A 325 18.88 -4.34 -4.62
N ARG A 326 18.90 -5.34 -5.50
CA ARG A 326 19.15 -5.19 -6.92
C ARG A 326 17.94 -5.68 -7.70
N TYR A 327 17.86 -5.30 -8.98
CA TYR A 327 16.90 -5.93 -9.87
C TYR A 327 17.17 -7.43 -9.99
N ARG A 328 16.09 -8.20 -10.11
CA ARG A 328 16.09 -9.67 -10.17
C ARG A 328 15.46 -10.14 -11.47
N THR A 329 15.61 -11.43 -11.78
CA THR A 329 15.02 -12.07 -12.96
C THR A 329 13.55 -12.41 -12.78
N SER A 330 13.05 -12.44 -11.53
CA SER A 330 11.66 -12.69 -11.18
C SER A 330 11.25 -11.89 -9.94
N GLY A 331 9.98 -12.02 -9.55
CA GLY A 331 9.46 -11.40 -8.34
C GLY A 331 9.20 -9.90 -8.47
N VAL A 332 8.92 -9.25 -7.33
CA VAL A 332 8.61 -7.81 -7.27
C VAL A 332 9.81 -6.94 -7.69
N MET A 333 11.03 -7.46 -7.57
CA MET A 333 12.27 -6.80 -8.01
C MET A 333 12.59 -7.07 -9.50
N HIS A 334 11.73 -7.74 -10.26
CA HIS A 334 11.88 -7.83 -11.71
C HIS A 334 11.56 -6.49 -12.39
N LYS A 335 12.42 -6.01 -13.29
CA LYS A 335 12.30 -4.67 -13.92
C LYS A 335 10.91 -4.38 -14.52
N SER A 336 10.24 -5.40 -15.04
CA SER A 336 8.93 -5.27 -15.69
C SER A 336 7.74 -5.64 -14.80
N PHE A 337 7.94 -5.94 -13.51
CA PHE A 337 6.84 -6.25 -12.59
C PHE A 337 5.91 -5.04 -12.42
N ARG A 338 4.61 -5.22 -12.67
CA ARG A 338 3.58 -4.16 -12.57
C ARG A 338 2.32 -4.61 -11.82
N GLU A 339 2.35 -5.80 -11.26
CA GLU A 339 1.18 -6.48 -10.68
C GLU A 339 1.10 -6.32 -9.14
N PHE A 340 1.51 -5.16 -8.60
CA PHE A 340 1.45 -4.84 -7.17
C PHE A 340 0.09 -5.19 -6.51
N THR A 341 -1.01 -4.84 -7.18
CA THR A 341 -2.37 -5.05 -6.67
C THR A 341 -2.69 -6.53 -6.41
N ARG A 342 -2.04 -7.49 -7.08
CA ARG A 342 -2.23 -8.94 -6.83
C ARG A 342 -1.86 -9.36 -5.40
N LEU A 343 -1.00 -8.61 -4.71
CA LEU A 343 -0.73 -8.84 -3.30
C LEU A 343 -2.02 -8.70 -2.47
N PHE A 344 -2.95 -7.85 -2.92
CA PHE A 344 -4.02 -7.30 -2.11
C PHE A 344 -5.45 -7.63 -2.58
N THR A 345 -5.67 -7.83 -3.86
CA THR A 345 -6.99 -8.19 -4.39
C THR A 345 -7.14 -9.69 -4.59
N VAL A 346 -8.38 -10.17 -4.65
CA VAL A 346 -8.76 -11.52 -5.09
C VAL A 346 -9.30 -11.54 -6.52
N PHE A 347 -9.46 -10.38 -7.15
CA PHE A 347 -9.87 -10.23 -8.55
C PHE A 347 -8.93 -9.30 -9.31
N GLU A 348 -8.57 -9.69 -10.52
CA GLU A 348 -7.88 -8.82 -11.47
C GLU A 348 -8.66 -8.74 -12.79
N PRO A 349 -8.67 -7.58 -13.47
CA PRO A 349 -9.32 -7.47 -14.77
C PRO A 349 -8.70 -8.39 -15.84
N ARG A 350 -9.54 -9.04 -16.64
CA ARG A 350 -9.11 -9.90 -17.75
C ARG A 350 -8.46 -9.08 -18.86
N SER A 351 -7.40 -9.63 -19.45
CA SER A 351 -6.75 -9.03 -20.62
C SER A 351 -7.67 -9.03 -21.84
N GLY A 352 -7.69 -7.94 -22.60
CA GLY A 352 -8.32 -7.88 -23.93
C GLY A 352 -9.83 -7.62 -23.95
N MET A 353 -10.53 -7.68 -22.82
CA MET A 353 -11.94 -7.25 -22.77
C MET A 353 -12.03 -5.74 -22.58
N GLN A 354 -11.93 -5.01 -23.70
CA GLN A 354 -12.32 -3.60 -23.79
C GLN A 354 -13.84 -3.50 -23.77
N GLN A 355 -14.45 -3.60 -22.60
CA GLN A 355 -15.81 -3.11 -22.44
C GLN A 355 -15.80 -2.10 -21.31
N SER A 356 -16.62 -1.05 -21.47
CA SER A 356 -17.04 -0.18 -20.38
C SER A 356 -17.65 -1.02 -19.28
N ALA A 357 -16.80 -1.64 -18.47
CA ALA A 357 -17.14 -1.86 -17.10
C ALA A 357 -17.16 -0.45 -16.52
N THR A 358 -18.31 0.22 -16.61
CA THR A 358 -18.80 0.94 -15.45
C THR A 358 -18.79 -0.09 -14.33
N ALA A 359 -17.63 -0.27 -13.69
CA ALA A 359 -17.57 -0.90 -12.40
C ALA A 359 -18.52 -0.05 -11.58
N SER A 360 -19.72 -0.56 -11.29
CA SER A 360 -20.72 0.17 -10.51
C SER A 360 -19.97 0.74 -9.32
N ARG A 361 -19.97 2.05 -9.14
CA ARG A 361 -19.29 2.67 -8.00
C ARG A 361 -19.68 1.89 -6.74
N PRO A 362 -18.74 1.64 -5.81
CA PRO A 362 -19.07 0.91 -4.61
C PRO A 362 -20.25 1.60 -3.91
N ILE A 363 -21.13 0.83 -3.28
CA ILE A 363 -22.37 1.31 -2.62
C ILE A 363 -22.05 2.04 -1.29
N GLY A 364 -20.83 2.57 -1.14
CA GLY A 364 -20.34 3.31 0.03
C GLY A 364 -19.56 2.47 1.05
N ASP A 365 -19.82 1.16 1.15
CA ASP A 365 -19.16 0.26 2.12
C ASP A 365 -18.15 -0.71 1.49
N GLY A 366 -17.72 -0.43 0.25
CA GLY A 366 -16.85 -1.30 -0.54
C GLY A 366 -17.58 -2.39 -1.34
N ARG A 367 -18.88 -2.64 -1.11
CA ARG A 367 -19.67 -3.55 -1.96
C ARG A 367 -19.96 -2.95 -3.32
N PHE A 368 -20.17 -3.81 -4.31
CA PHE A 368 -20.64 -3.43 -5.64
C PHE A 368 -22.04 -3.99 -5.81
N ALA A 369 -22.96 -3.20 -6.36
CA ALA A 369 -24.32 -3.67 -6.63
C ALA A 369 -24.31 -4.87 -7.58
N ARG A 370 -23.34 -4.88 -8.51
CA ARG A 370 -23.07 -6.01 -9.40
C ARG A 370 -21.60 -6.03 -9.82
N LEU A 371 -20.86 -7.04 -9.38
CA LEU A 371 -19.53 -7.33 -9.92
C LEU A 371 -19.68 -8.01 -11.30
N GLN A 372 -19.09 -7.42 -12.33
CA GLN A 372 -19.05 -8.04 -13.66
C GLN A 372 -18.01 -9.18 -13.70
N LEU A 373 -18.30 -10.33 -13.08
CA LEU A 373 -17.36 -11.46 -12.96
C LEU A 373 -16.82 -11.95 -14.31
N ARG A 374 -17.53 -11.73 -15.42
CA ARG A 374 -17.06 -12.04 -16.79
C ARG A 374 -15.84 -11.24 -17.22
N THR A 375 -15.67 -10.01 -16.71
CA THR A 375 -14.53 -9.13 -17.04
C THR A 375 -13.39 -9.27 -16.03
N LEU A 376 -13.60 -10.04 -14.96
CA LEU A 376 -12.62 -10.28 -13.91
C LEU A 376 -12.14 -11.74 -13.95
N LYS A 377 -10.94 -11.99 -13.45
CA LYS A 377 -10.46 -13.33 -13.12
C LYS A 377 -9.99 -13.38 -11.68
N PRO A 378 -10.20 -14.50 -10.97
CA PRO A 378 -9.66 -14.68 -9.63
C PRO A 378 -8.13 -14.56 -9.64
N VAL A 379 -7.59 -13.88 -8.63
CA VAL A 379 -6.17 -13.94 -8.28
C VAL A 379 -6.00 -15.14 -7.36
N GLY A 380 -5.14 -16.09 -7.72
CA GLY A 380 -4.89 -17.28 -6.91
C GLY A 380 -4.32 -16.98 -5.52
N LEU A 381 -4.31 -18.01 -4.65
CA LEU A 381 -3.74 -17.94 -3.29
C LEU A 381 -2.25 -17.57 -3.30
N ALA A 382 -1.51 -18.05 -4.30
CA ALA A 382 -0.14 -17.62 -4.58
C ALA A 382 -0.18 -16.60 -5.73
N PRO A 383 -0.01 -15.29 -5.47
CA PRO A 383 -0.05 -14.31 -6.53
C PRO A 383 1.22 -14.41 -7.38
N GLU A 384 1.06 -14.98 -8.57
CA GLU A 384 2.12 -15.15 -9.56
C GLU A 384 2.92 -13.86 -9.75
N GLY A 385 4.24 -13.98 -9.62
CA GLY A 385 5.18 -12.87 -9.77
C GLY A 385 5.29 -11.91 -8.59
N ALA A 386 4.35 -11.94 -7.62
CA ALA A 386 4.34 -11.02 -6.48
C ALA A 386 5.00 -11.65 -5.24
N HIS A 387 6.28 -11.99 -5.36
CA HIS A 387 7.14 -12.54 -4.31
C HIS A 387 8.51 -11.83 -4.29
N LEU A 388 9.23 -11.95 -3.18
CA LEU A 388 10.67 -11.70 -3.15
C LEU A 388 11.39 -13.04 -3.25
N ASP A 389 12.45 -13.12 -4.06
CA ASP A 389 13.32 -14.29 -4.10
C ASP A 389 14.13 -14.41 -2.79
N ASP A 390 14.66 -15.61 -2.52
CA ASP A 390 15.37 -15.93 -1.29
C ASP A 390 16.57 -15.02 -1.03
N LEU A 391 17.29 -14.60 -2.08
CA LEU A 391 18.45 -13.73 -1.94
C LEU A 391 18.00 -12.31 -1.54
N SER A 392 16.96 -11.77 -2.19
CA SER A 392 16.39 -10.48 -1.80
C SER A 392 15.83 -10.51 -0.37
N ILE A 393 15.15 -11.59 0.03
CA ILE A 393 14.67 -11.77 1.41
C ILE A 393 15.85 -11.81 2.39
N GLY A 394 16.91 -12.56 2.08
CA GLY A 394 18.12 -12.66 2.89
C GLY A 394 18.82 -11.31 3.06
N GLU A 395 19.01 -10.56 1.98
CA GLU A 395 19.58 -9.20 1.99
C GLU A 395 18.77 -8.26 2.89
N LEU A 396 17.44 -8.23 2.74
CA LEU A 396 16.59 -7.41 3.59
C LEU A 396 16.61 -7.86 5.06
N ALA A 397 16.56 -9.16 5.31
CA ALA A 397 16.47 -9.72 6.66
C ALA A 397 17.76 -9.54 7.46
N LEU A 398 18.92 -9.60 6.80
CA LEU A 398 20.24 -9.62 7.43
C LEU A 398 20.98 -8.28 7.32
N GLN A 399 20.79 -7.52 6.25
CA GLN A 399 21.61 -6.33 5.96
C GLN A 399 20.82 -5.02 6.04
N CYS A 400 19.51 -5.05 5.82
CA CYS A 400 18.71 -3.83 5.78
C CYS A 400 18.30 -3.34 7.17
N ARG A 401 18.97 -2.29 7.68
CA ARG A 401 18.65 -1.67 8.99
C ARG A 401 17.26 -1.02 9.05
N TRP A 402 16.68 -0.68 7.90
CA TRP A 402 15.33 -0.12 7.79
C TRP A 402 14.25 -1.16 8.08
N ILE A 403 14.52 -2.43 7.78
CA ILE A 403 13.59 -3.55 8.02
C ILE A 403 13.98 -4.35 9.26
N ASN A 404 15.27 -4.46 9.57
CA ASN A 404 15.77 -5.18 10.73
C ASN A 404 16.95 -4.41 11.37
N PRO A 405 16.70 -3.46 12.28
CA PRO A 405 17.75 -2.59 12.82
C PRO A 405 18.75 -3.31 13.75
N ASN A 406 18.42 -4.51 14.24
CA ASN A 406 19.21 -5.24 15.22
C ASN A 406 20.27 -6.19 14.62
N THR A 407 20.35 -6.30 13.29
CA THR A 407 21.25 -7.27 12.61
C THR A 407 22.73 -7.05 12.92
N THR A 408 23.20 -5.80 12.92
CA THR A 408 24.62 -5.53 13.22
C THR A 408 25.04 -5.91 14.65
N LYS A 409 24.14 -5.78 15.64
CA LYS A 409 24.46 -6.19 17.03
C LYS A 409 24.64 -7.70 17.15
N ARG A 410 23.85 -8.49 16.41
CA ARG A 410 23.93 -9.95 16.43
C ARG A 410 25.13 -10.48 15.67
N MET A 411 25.51 -9.87 14.53
CA MET A 411 26.72 -10.27 13.82
C MET A 411 27.98 -9.98 14.63
N HIS A 412 28.10 -8.80 15.26
CA HIS A 412 29.22 -8.51 16.14
C HIS A 412 29.26 -9.42 17.38
N ALA A 413 28.11 -9.72 17.98
CA ALA A 413 28.05 -10.66 19.11
C ALA A 413 28.44 -12.08 18.71
N ALA A 414 28.01 -12.55 17.53
CA ALA A 414 28.37 -13.87 16.98
C ALA A 414 29.85 -13.97 16.60
N MET A 415 30.43 -12.92 16.02
CA MET A 415 31.87 -12.86 15.72
C MET A 415 32.71 -12.78 17.00
N ALA A 416 32.25 -12.05 18.02
CA ALA A 416 32.91 -11.99 19.32
C ALA A 416 32.84 -13.33 20.07
N THR A 417 31.74 -14.09 19.95
CA THR A 417 31.67 -15.44 20.54
C THR A 417 32.52 -16.46 19.79
N ALA A 418 32.60 -16.36 18.45
CA ALA A 418 33.49 -17.21 17.65
C ALA A 418 34.98 -16.91 17.91
N ALA A 419 35.35 -15.65 18.17
CA ALA A 419 36.71 -15.25 18.50
C ALA A 419 37.14 -15.56 19.95
N VAL A 420 36.20 -15.89 20.83
CA VAL A 420 36.47 -16.35 22.21
C VAL A 420 36.51 -17.88 22.28
N ALA A 421 35.94 -18.57 21.29
CA ALA A 421 35.94 -20.02 21.18
C ALA A 421 37.10 -20.58 20.30
N ALA A 422 37.88 -19.70 19.68
CA ALA A 422 39.13 -20.00 18.98
C ALA A 422 40.30 -19.46 19.80
#